data_AF-A0A6A3R161-F1
#
_entry.id   AF-A0A6A3R161-F1
#
_cell.length_a   1.000
_cell.length_b   1.000
_cell.length_c   1.000
_cell.angle_alpha   90.00
_cell.angle_beta   90.00
_cell.angle_gamma   90.00
#
_symmetry.space_group_name_H-M   'P 1'
#
loop_
_entity.id
_entity.type
_entity.pdbx_description
1 polymer ?
#
loop_
_entity_poly.entity_id
_entity_poly.type
_entity_poly.pdbx_seq_one_letter_code
_entity_poly.pdbx_strand_id
1 'polypeptide(L)' 'MDQGIIYCVKREVLTQKMMHALGYIGESCDDAYAVDLLTAMKWCESAWDNVSASTIQKCWLHSTLISKSSVSFILN' A
#
# COMPACT_ATOMS: atom_id res chain seq x y z
N MET A 1 -14.24 4.39 3.65
CA MET A 1 -13.43 5.63 3.72
C MET A 1 -11.96 5.21 3.77
N ASP A 2 -11.39 4.82 2.64
CA ASP A 2 -9.95 4.53 2.49
C ASP A 2 -9.38 5.66 1.65
N GLN A 3 -9.00 6.78 2.25
CA GLN A 3 -8.55 7.92 1.45
C GLN A 3 -7.07 7.79 1.07
N GLY A 4 -6.84 7.82 -0.25
CA GLY A 4 -5.57 7.85 -0.99
C GLY A 4 -4.49 6.89 -0.51
N ILE A 5 -3.81 7.19 0.59
CA ILE A 5 -2.69 6.39 1.12
C ILE A 5 -3.14 4.95 1.41
N ILE A 6 -4.23 4.75 2.17
CA ILE A 6 -4.73 3.42 2.50
C ILE A 6 -5.12 2.65 1.23
N TYR A 7 -5.75 3.34 0.28
CA TYR A 7 -6.10 2.75 -1.01
C TYR A 7 -4.87 2.30 -1.79
N CYS A 8 -3.83 3.14 -1.88
CA CYS A 8 -2.58 2.81 -2.56
C CYS A 8 -1.91 1.58 -1.95
N VAL A 9 -1.79 1.55 -0.62
CA VAL A 9 -1.17 0.42 0.09
C VAL A 9 -1.98 -0.86 -0.09
N LYS A 10 -3.30 -0.82 0.15
CA LYS A 10 -4.17 -1.99 -0.03
C LYS A 10 -4.11 -2.53 -1.44
N ARG A 11 -4.17 -1.66 -2.44
CA ARG A 11 -4.12 -2.06 -3.86
C ARG A 11 -2.86 -2.87 -4.15
N GLU A 12 -1.71 -2.35 -3.73
CA GLU A 12 -0.42 -2.99 -3.98
C GLU A 12 -0.30 -4.34 -3.26
N VAL A 13 -0.64 -4.38 -1.97
CA VAL A 13 -0.61 -5.63 -1.18
C VAL A 13 -1.57 -6.69 -1.76
N LEU A 14 -2.76 -6.29 -2.21
CA LEU A 14 -3.71 -7.22 -2.84
C LEU A 14 -3.22 -7.72 -4.20
N THR A 15 -2.55 -6.88 -4.98
CA THR A 15 -1.90 -7.31 -6.23
C THR A 15 -0.82 -8.34 -5.94
N GLN A 16 0.05 -8.10 -4.96
CA GLN A 16 1.12 -9.04 -4.59
C GLN A 16 0.55 -10.36 -4.05
N LYS A 17 -0.51 -10.28 -3.23
CA LYS A 17 -1.23 -11.46 -2.73
C LYS A 17 -1.86 -12.29 -3.85
N MET A 18 -2.42 -11.66 -4.88
CA MET A 18 -2.95 -12.35 -6.05
C MET A 18 -1.82 -13.02 -6.84
N MET A 19 -0.73 -12.30 -7.13
CA MET A 19 0.43 -12.83 -7.85
C MET A 19 1.05 -14.03 -7.12
N HIS A 20 1.11 -13.99 -5.79
CA HIS A 20 1.55 -15.12 -4.97
C HIS A 20 0.63 -16.34 -5.14
N ALA A 21 -0.68 -16.15 -5.05
CA ALA A 21 -1.65 -17.25 -5.21
C ALA A 21 -1.62 -17.86 -6.61
N LEU A 22 -1.39 -17.05 -7.66
CA LEU A 22 -1.21 -17.54 -9.03
C LEU A 22 -0.01 -18.51 -9.15
N GLY A 23 1.01 -18.37 -8.31
CA GLY A 23 2.18 -19.24 -8.29
C GLY A 23 1.87 -20.69 -7.91
N TYR A 24 0.76 -20.94 -7.22
CA TYR A 24 0.33 -22.29 -6.81
C TYR A 24 -0.74 -22.90 -7.72
N ILE A 25 -1.08 -22.25 -8.85
CA ILE A 25 -2.04 -22.83 -9.81
C ILE A 25 -1.48 -24.14 -10.36
N GLY A 26 -2.21 -25.24 -10.13
CA GLY A 26 -1.83 -26.57 -10.58
C GLY A 26 -1.06 -27.39 -9.54
N GLU A 27 -0.74 -26.80 -8.39
CA GLU A 27 -0.18 -27.51 -7.23
C GLU A 27 -1.28 -27.84 -6.21
N SER A 28 -1.13 -28.92 -5.46
CA SER A 28 -1.99 -29.18 -4.29
C SER A 28 -1.52 -28.30 -3.14
N CYS A 29 -2.15 -27.13 -2.98
CA CYS A 29 -1.90 -26.20 -1.89
C CYS A 29 -3.17 -26.05 -1.04
N ASP A 30 -3.03 -26.16 0.29
CA ASP A 30 -4.16 -26.05 1.23
C ASP A 30 -4.72 -24.62 1.28
N ASP A 31 -3.85 -23.61 1.20
CA ASP A 31 -4.24 -22.19 1.09
C ASP A 31 -3.20 -21.41 0.27
N ALA A 32 -3.48 -21.19 -1.01
CA ALA A 32 -2.61 -20.42 -1.92
C ALA A 32 -2.46 -18.93 -1.53
N TYR A 33 -3.27 -18.44 -0.59
CA TYR A 33 -3.22 -17.07 -0.09
C TYR A 33 -2.49 -16.94 1.25
N ALA A 34 -2.08 -18.05 1.86
CA ALA A 34 -1.33 -18.04 3.10
C ALA A 34 0.06 -17.45 2.88
N VAL A 35 0.41 -16.47 3.70
CA VAL A 35 1.72 -15.81 3.67
C VAL A 35 2.25 -15.69 5.07
N ASP A 36 3.56 -15.90 5.24
CA ASP A 36 4.22 -15.66 6.51
C ASP A 36 4.31 -14.16 6.82
N LEU A 37 4.47 -13.84 8.11
CA LEU A 37 4.47 -12.45 8.58
C LEU A 37 5.61 -11.61 7.96
N LEU A 38 6.79 -12.20 7.73
CA LEU A 38 7.93 -11.47 7.17
C LEU A 38 7.64 -11.08 5.72
N THR A 39 7.10 -12.01 4.92
CA THR A 39 6.67 -11.73 3.54
C THR A 39 5.59 -10.65 3.52
N ALA A 40 4.58 -10.74 4.38
CA ALA A 40 3.52 -9.73 4.47
C ALA A 40 4.07 -8.34 4.85
N MET A 41 5.05 -8.26 5.77
CA MET A 41 5.69 -7.00 6.14
C MET A 41 6.49 -6.38 5.00
N LYS A 42 7.24 -7.19 4.24
CA LYS A 42 7.96 -6.73 3.05
C LYS A 42 7.02 -6.18 1.98
N TRP A 43 5.85 -6.79 1.80
CA TRP A 43 4.82 -6.28 0.89
C TRP A 43 4.28 -4.93 1.33
N CYS A 44 4.03 -4.76 2.64
CA CYS A 44 3.60 -3.48 3.21
C CYS A 44 4.68 -2.39 3.06
N GLU A 45 5.96 -2.71 3.28
CA GLU A 45 7.08 -1.80 3.08
C GLU A 45 7.16 -1.34 1.62
N SER A 46 7.20 -2.29 0.68
CA SER A 46 7.20 -1.99 -0.76
C SER A 46 5.97 -1.17 -1.19
N ALA A 47 4.79 -1.49 -0.64
CA ALA A 47 3.56 -0.76 -0.90
C ALA A 47 3.60 0.68 -0.37
N TRP A 48 4.24 0.91 0.77
CA TRP A 48 4.46 2.23 1.34
C TRP A 48 5.40 3.08 0.48
N ASP A 49 6.52 2.50 0.05
CA ASP A 49 7.51 3.19 -0.78
C ASP A 49 6.93 3.62 -2.15
N ASN A 50 5.94 2.88 -2.65
CA ASN A 50 5.23 3.20 -3.88
C ASN A 50 4.15 4.29 -3.71
N VAL A 51 3.87 4.76 -2.50
CA VAL A 51 2.94 5.88 -2.28
C VAL A 51 3.64 7.18 -2.66
N SER A 52 3.21 7.81 -3.76
CA SER A 52 3.81 9.08 -4.19
C SER A 52 3.64 10.19 -3.14
N ALA A 53 4.66 11.06 -3.03
CA ALA A 53 4.58 12.27 -2.20
C ALA A 53 3.34 13.13 -2.54
N SER A 54 2.96 13.18 -3.82
CA SER A 54 1.74 13.91 -4.25
C SER A 54 0.44 13.29 -3.72
N THR A 55 0.38 11.97 -3.56
CA THR A 55 -0.75 11.26 -2.96
C THR A 55 -0.84 11.60 -1.47
N ILE A 56 0.29 11.53 -0.77
CA ILE A 56 0.39 11.89 0.66
C ILE A 56 -0.05 13.33 0.87
N GLN A 57 0.49 14.25 0.07
CA GLN A 57 0.15 15.67 0.06
C GLN A 57 -1.35 15.92 -0.10
N LYS A 58 -1.95 15.32 -1.14
CA LYS A 58 -3.39 15.46 -1.43
C LYS A 58 -4.24 14.87 -0.31
N CYS A 59 -3.84 13.75 0.27
CA CYS A 59 -4.50 13.15 1.42
C CYS A 59 -4.50 14.08 2.62
N TRP A 60 -3.33 14.61 3.01
CA TRP A 60 -3.21 15.50 4.16
C TRP A 60 -3.96 16.82 3.97
N LEU A 61 -3.96 17.37 2.75
CA LEU A 61 -4.77 18.54 2.41
C LEU A 61 -6.27 18.24 2.49
N HIS A 62 -6.70 17.10 1.94
CA HIS A 62 -8.10 16.71 1.94
C HIS A 62 -8.62 16.41 3.35
N SER A 63 -7.79 15.82 4.22
CA SER A 63 -8.12 15.57 5.63
C SER A 63 -7.93 16.80 6.51
N THR A 64 -7.60 17.96 5.95
CA THR A 64 -7.31 19.23 6.67
C THR A 64 -6.20 19.14 7.71
N LEU A 65 -5.36 18.09 7.66
CA LEU A 65 -4.23 17.91 8.58
C LEU A 65 -3.15 18.97 8.36
N ILE A 66 -3.03 19.47 7.14
CA ILE A 66 -2.14 20.57 6.78
C ILE A 66 -2.92 21.63 6.00
N SER A 67 -2.55 22.90 6.18
CA SER A 67 -3.04 23.99 5.33
C SER A 67 -2.23 24.05 4.03
N LYS A 68 -2.82 24.61 2.96
CA LYS A 68 -2.12 24.80 1.67
C LYS A 68 -0.80 25.59 1.78
N SER A 69 -0.64 26.43 2.80
CA SER A 69 0.58 27.21 3.04
C SER A 69 1.71 26.41 3.72
N SER A 70 1.42 25.27 4.34
CA SER A 70 2.40 24.51 5.15
C SER A 70 3.05 23.34 4.39
N VAL A 71 2.66 23.13 3.13
CA VAL A 71 2.93 21.88 2.41
C VAL A 71 4.36 21.77 1.88
N SER A 72 4.95 22.89 1.48
CA SER A 72 6.32 22.93 0.92
C SER A 72 7.41 22.63 1.95
N PHE A 73 7.10 22.72 3.25
CA PHE A 73 8.08 22.51 4.32
C PHE A 73 8.23 21.03 4.71
N ILE A 74 7.19 20.21 4.52
CA ILE A 74 7.13 18.84 5.08
C ILE A 74 7.65 17.77 4.09
N LEU A 75 7.69 18.10 2.79
CA LEU A 75 8.00 17.14 1.72
C LEU A 75 9.37 17.39 1.06
N ASN A 76 10.21 18.25 1.66
CA ASN A 76 11.60 18.48 1.27
C ASN A 76 12.55 17.72 2.20
#